data_AF-A0A257LF09-F1
#
_entry.id   AF-A0A257LF09-F1
#
_cell.length_a   1.000
_cell.length_b   1.000
_cell.length_c   1.000
_cell.angle_alpha   90.00
_cell.angle_beta   90.00
_cell.angle_gamma   90.00
#
_symmetry.space_group_name_H-M   'P 1'
#
loop_
_entity.id
_entity.type
_entity.pdbx_description
1 polymer ?
#
loop_
_entity_poly.entity_id
_entity_poly.type
_entity_poly.pdbx_seq_one_letter_code
_entity_poly.pdbx_strand_id
1 'polypeptide(L)'
;RNFMRDAMQVGDGVLFYHSSCAEPGVAGLARVASAAYPDATQFDPASPYFDPKATPAAPRWLHVDVVMDRKTRLLPLSTLRQRPELASMTLLQRGSRLSITPVTPAEWAAVLALLA
;
A
#
# COMPACT_ATOMS: atom_id res chain seq x y z
N ARG A 1 -0.45 -5.10 -7.84
CA ARG A 1 0.35 -6.21 -8.41
C ARG A 1 1.69 -5.75 -8.96
N ASN A 2 1.76 -5.02 -10.08
CA ASN A 2 3.05 -4.71 -10.74
C ASN A 2 4.03 -3.97 -9.81
N PHE A 3 3.59 -2.94 -9.08
CA PHE A 3 4.46 -2.29 -8.08
C PHE A 3 5.02 -3.24 -7.02
N MET A 4 4.22 -4.21 -6.56
CA MET A 4 4.70 -5.20 -5.58
C MET A 4 5.75 -6.14 -6.20
N ARG A 5 5.55 -6.56 -7.45
CA ARG A 5 6.47 -7.46 -8.17
C ARG A 5 7.77 -6.77 -8.59
N ASP A 6 7.65 -5.57 -9.12
CA ASP A 6 8.71 -4.92 -9.90
C ASP A 6 9.48 -3.87 -9.09
N ALA A 7 8.91 -3.34 -8.01
CA ALA A 7 9.48 -2.20 -7.29
C ALA A 7 9.70 -2.43 -5.79
N MET A 8 8.85 -3.22 -5.11
CA MET A 8 9.02 -3.46 -3.68
C MET A 8 10.20 -4.39 -3.38
N GLN A 9 10.96 -4.05 -2.35
CA GLN A 9 12.07 -4.84 -1.82
C GLN A 9 11.85 -5.10 -0.33
N VAL A 10 12.40 -6.22 0.16
CA VAL A 10 12.39 -6.54 1.59
C VAL A 10 13.09 -5.41 2.36
N GLY A 11 12.41 -4.90 3.39
CA GLY A 11 12.88 -3.76 4.18
C GLY A 11 12.30 -2.41 3.78
N ASP A 12 11.68 -2.29 2.61
CA ASP A 12 11.05 -1.03 2.17
C ASP A 12 9.97 -0.58 3.16
N GLY A 13 9.92 0.73 3.40
CA GLY A 13 8.92 1.36 4.26
C GLY A 13 7.54 1.40 3.61
N VAL A 14 6.50 1.19 4.42
CA VAL A 14 5.10 1.21 4.00
C VAL A 14 4.31 2.19 4.87
N LEU A 15 3.60 3.12 4.23
CA LEU A 15 2.56 3.90 4.88
C LEU A 15 1.27 3.07 4.93
N PHE A 16 0.89 2.61 6.12
CA PHE A 16 -0.32 1.78 6.27
C PHE A 16 -1.56 2.69 6.28
N TYR A 17 -2.33 2.64 5.19
CA TYR A 17 -3.42 3.56 4.92
C TYR A 17 -4.79 2.90 5.11
N HIS A 18 -5.67 3.53 5.89
CA HIS A 18 -7.07 3.14 6.00
C HIS A 18 -7.88 3.76 4.86
N SER A 19 -8.41 2.92 3.97
CA SER A 19 -9.34 3.31 2.91
C SER A 19 -10.77 2.86 3.24
N SER A 20 -11.76 3.43 2.54
CA SER A 20 -13.16 2.97 2.59
C SER A 20 -13.76 2.92 4.00
N CYS A 21 -13.41 3.89 4.84
CA CYS A 21 -13.91 4.06 6.19
C CYS A 21 -14.28 5.54 6.46
N ALA A 22 -14.88 5.82 7.62
CA ALA A 22 -15.30 7.16 8.01
C ALA A 22 -14.13 8.16 8.12
N GLU A 23 -12.95 7.68 8.55
CA GLU A 23 -11.77 8.50 8.78
C GLU A 23 -10.55 7.96 7.98
N PRO A 24 -10.49 8.24 6.66
CA PRO A 24 -9.41 7.73 5.82
C PRO A 24 -8.10 8.48 6.06
N GLY A 25 -6.99 7.76 6.09
CA GLY A 25 -5.68 8.34 6.38
C GLY A 25 -4.58 7.32 6.66
N VAL A 26 -3.36 7.79 6.89
CA VAL A 26 -2.24 6.95 7.34
C VAL A 26 -2.41 6.68 8.83
N ALA A 27 -2.45 5.40 9.22
CA ALA A 27 -2.69 4.94 10.58
C ALA A 27 -1.49 4.22 11.22
N GLY A 28 -0.45 3.94 10.43
CA GLY A 28 0.75 3.30 10.92
C GLY A 28 1.85 3.21 9.86
N LEU A 29 2.98 2.71 10.31
CA LEU A 29 4.11 2.35 9.47
C LEU A 29 4.32 0.84 9.53
N ALA A 30 4.71 0.28 8.39
CA ALA A 30 5.08 -1.12 8.24
C ALA A 30 6.33 -1.24 7.37
N ARG A 31 6.87 -2.45 7.26
CA ARG A 31 7.96 -2.78 6.36
C ARG A 31 7.63 -4.03 5.54
N VAL A 32 8.08 -4.06 4.29
CA VAL A 32 7.98 -5.25 3.44
C VAL A 32 8.84 -6.36 4.05
N ALA A 33 8.26 -7.54 4.22
CA ALA A 33 8.88 -8.68 4.91
C ALA A 33 9.21 -9.86 3.97
N SER A 34 8.69 -9.85 2.74
CA SER A 34 8.97 -10.87 1.73
C SER A 34 9.18 -10.26 0.33
N ALA A 35 9.80 -11.02 -0.57
CA ALA A 35 9.65 -10.76 -2.00
C ALA A 35 8.20 -11.02 -2.45
N ALA A 36 7.81 -10.55 -3.63
CA ALA A 36 6.47 -10.84 -4.15
C ALA A 36 6.30 -12.32 -4.52
N TYR A 37 5.18 -12.90 -4.13
CA TYR A 37 4.84 -14.30 -4.42
C TYR A 37 3.34 -14.46 -4.74
N PRO A 38 2.91 -15.60 -5.31
CA PRO A 38 1.53 -15.85 -5.67
C PRO A 38 0.57 -15.74 -4.48
N ASP A 39 -0.49 -14.95 -4.65
CA ASP A 39 -1.56 -14.86 -3.66
C ASP A 39 -2.35 -16.18 -3.64
N ALA A 40 -2.24 -16.97 -2.57
CA ALA A 40 -2.92 -18.26 -2.47
C ALA A 40 -4.45 -18.15 -2.54
N THR A 41 -5.03 -17.02 -2.11
CA THR A 41 -6.48 -16.80 -2.09
C THR A 41 -7.10 -16.72 -3.48
N GLN A 42 -6.29 -16.48 -4.52
CA GLN A 42 -6.77 -16.45 -5.89
C GLN A 42 -7.20 -17.83 -6.42
N PHE A 43 -6.76 -18.92 -5.77
CA PHE A 43 -7.05 -20.30 -6.16
C PHE A 43 -8.18 -20.95 -5.37
N ASP A 44 -8.66 -20.31 -4.30
CA ASP A 44 -9.69 -20.83 -3.42
C ASP A 44 -11.08 -20.36 -3.88
N PRO A 45 -11.98 -21.24 -4.35
CA PRO A 45 -13.32 -20.85 -4.79
C PRO A 45 -14.21 -20.25 -3.70
N ALA A 46 -13.87 -20.46 -2.42
CA ALA A 46 -14.59 -19.84 -1.29
C ALA A 46 -14.09 -18.44 -0.97
N SER A 47 -12.93 -18.03 -1.50
CA SER A 47 -12.35 -16.71 -1.28
C SER A 47 -13.12 -15.62 -2.04
N PRO A 48 -13.36 -14.44 -1.44
CA PRO A 48 -13.87 -13.28 -2.17
C PRO A 48 -12.90 -12.77 -3.24
N TYR A 49 -11.64 -13.22 -3.23
CA TYR A 49 -10.59 -12.88 -4.18
C TYR A 49 -10.28 -14.00 -5.18
N PHE A 50 -11.13 -15.03 -5.25
CA PHE A 50 -11.01 -16.11 -6.23
C PHE A 50 -10.94 -15.58 -7.67
N ASP A 51 -10.00 -16.09 -8.46
CA ASP A 51 -9.90 -15.82 -9.89
C ASP A 51 -9.97 -17.14 -10.67
N PRO A 52 -11.09 -17.47 -11.35
CA PRO A 52 -11.26 -18.74 -12.05
C PRO A 52 -10.29 -18.92 -13.23
N LYS A 53 -9.56 -17.88 -13.64
CA LYS A 53 -8.55 -17.95 -14.70
C LYS A 53 -7.13 -18.07 -14.15
N ALA A 54 -6.94 -17.97 -12.84
CA ALA A 54 -5.64 -18.17 -12.21
C ALA A 54 -5.40 -19.66 -11.94
N THR A 55 -4.20 -20.13 -12.24
CA THR A 55 -3.78 -21.51 -11.92
C THR A 55 -2.45 -21.49 -11.16
N PRO A 56 -2.11 -22.52 -10.39
CA PRO A 56 -0.81 -22.58 -9.70
C PRO A 56 0.40 -22.45 -10.65
N ALA A 57 0.27 -22.94 -11.89
CA ALA A 57 1.30 -22.82 -12.92
C ALA A 57 1.36 -21.42 -13.57
N ALA A 58 0.27 -20.66 -13.53
CA ALA A 58 0.17 -19.32 -14.10
C ALA A 58 -0.61 -18.37 -13.16
N PRO A 59 -0.01 -17.99 -12.01
CA PRO A 59 -0.63 -17.07 -11.07
C PRO A 59 -0.79 -15.68 -11.70
N ARG A 60 -1.96 -15.06 -11.51
CA ARG A 60 -2.28 -13.73 -12.05
C ARG A 60 -2.08 -12.63 -11.02
N TRP A 61 -2.20 -12.98 -9.74
CA TRP A 61 -2.10 -12.09 -8.59
C TRP A 61 -0.90 -12.44 -7.73
N LEU A 62 -0.26 -11.39 -7.22
CA LEU A 62 0.92 -11.48 -6.37
C LEU A 62 0.70 -10.54 -5.20
N HIS A 63 1.18 -10.92 -4.04
CA HIS A 63 1.27 -10.06 -2.86
C HIS A 63 2.65 -10.18 -2.20
N VAL A 64 2.85 -9.40 -1.15
CA VAL A 64 4.01 -9.45 -0.26
C VAL A 64 3.50 -9.58 1.17
N ASP A 65 4.32 -10.15 2.03
CA ASP A 65 4.15 -10.02 3.47
C ASP A 65 4.62 -8.63 3.92
N VAL A 66 3.93 -8.09 4.93
CA VAL A 66 4.36 -6.89 5.63
C VAL A 66 4.39 -7.15 7.12
N VAL A 67 5.39 -6.58 7.80
CA VAL A 67 5.47 -6.57 9.25
C VAL A 67 5.19 -5.17 9.76
N MET A 68 4.38 -5.07 10.80
CA MET A 68 4.11 -3.79 11.47
C MET A 68 5.41 -3.23 12.06
N ASP A 69 5.69 -1.95 11.80
CA ASP A 69 6.79 -1.23 12.42
C ASP A 69 6.29 -0.49 13.67
N ARG A 70 5.37 0.45 13.49
CA ARG A 70 4.70 1.13 14.60
C ARG A 70 3.33 1.67 14.21
N LYS A 71 2.44 1.79 15.21
CA LYS A 71 1.19 2.55 15.09
C LYS A 71 1.51 4.04 15.19
N THR A 72 0.71 4.85 14.50
CA THR A 72 0.79 6.30 14.61
C THR A 72 -0.56 6.85 15.02
N ARG A 73 -0.61 8.12 15.40
CA ARG A 73 -1.88 8.86 15.31
C ARG A 73 -2.39 8.78 13.86
N LEU A 74 -3.71 8.86 13.69
CA LEU A 74 -4.27 9.00 12.34
C LEU A 74 -3.75 10.32 11.73
N LEU A 75 -3.21 10.22 10.52
CA LEU A 75 -2.91 11.35 9.65
C LEU A 75 -3.97 11.38 8.54
N PRO A 76 -5.00 12.24 8.65
CA PRO A 76 -6.14 12.22 7.75
C PRO A 76 -5.77 12.55 6.31
N LEU A 77 -6.50 11.97 5.36
CA LEU A 77 -6.38 12.28 3.93
C LEU A 77 -6.54 13.79 3.66
N SER A 78 -7.43 14.47 4.39
CA SER A 78 -7.63 15.92 4.29
C SER A 78 -6.36 16.69 4.65
N THR A 79 -5.63 16.26 5.68
CA THR A 79 -4.34 16.86 6.06
C THR A 79 -3.28 16.62 4.99
N LEU A 80 -3.19 15.41 4.42
CA LEU A 80 -2.25 15.11 3.34
C LEU A 80 -2.48 16.00 2.11
N ARG A 81 -3.75 16.21 1.73
CA ARG A 81 -4.13 17.04 0.56
C ARG A 81 -3.76 18.52 0.69
N GLN A 82 -3.51 19.01 1.90
CA GLN A 82 -3.16 20.41 2.15
C GLN A 82 -1.65 20.67 2.05
N ARG A 83 -0.83 19.64 1.78
CA ARG A 83 0.64 19.74 1.81
C ARG A 83 1.20 19.90 0.40
N PRO A 84 1.82 21.05 0.07
CA PRO A 84 2.47 21.25 -1.23
C PRO A 84 3.54 20.19 -1.54
N GLU A 85 4.26 19.72 -0.52
CA GLU A 85 5.30 18.70 -0.63
C GLU A 85 4.75 17.34 -1.09
N LEU A 86 3.43 17.12 -0.94
CA LEU A 86 2.74 15.91 -1.34
C LEU A 86 1.93 16.10 -2.63
N ALA A 87 2.05 17.24 -3.32
CA ALA A 87 1.23 17.55 -4.49
C ALA A 87 1.35 16.52 -5.63
N SER A 88 2.51 15.87 -5.76
CA SER A 88 2.77 14.81 -6.74
C SER A 88 2.34 13.41 -6.31
N MET A 89 2.00 13.22 -5.03
CA MET A 89 1.82 11.90 -4.43
C MET A 89 0.68 11.17 -5.14
N THR A 90 0.95 9.97 -5.67
CA THR A 90 0.00 9.22 -6.50
C THR A 90 -1.32 8.91 -5.76
N LEU A 91 -1.25 8.73 -4.44
CA LEU A 91 -2.41 8.58 -3.57
C LEU A 91 -3.39 9.77 -3.66
N LEU A 92 -2.88 10.99 -3.86
CA LEU A 92 -3.66 12.23 -3.81
C LEU A 92 -4.20 12.68 -5.18
N GLN A 93 -3.70 12.07 -6.26
CA GLN A 93 -4.11 12.36 -7.62
C GLN A 93 -5.61 12.12 -7.81
N ARG A 94 -6.29 13.08 -8.47
CA ARG A 94 -7.73 12.99 -8.74
C ARG A 94 -8.03 11.76 -9.60
N GLY A 95 -9.01 10.97 -9.18
CA GLY A 95 -9.42 9.77 -9.90
C GLY A 95 -8.52 8.54 -9.69
N SER A 96 -7.43 8.65 -8.92
CA SER A 96 -6.60 7.49 -8.58
C SER A 96 -7.44 6.44 -7.83
N ARG A 97 -7.38 5.21 -8.33
CA ARG A 97 -7.98 4.01 -7.70
C ARG A 97 -6.93 2.95 -7.39
N LEU A 98 -5.66 3.34 -7.35
CA LEU A 98 -4.54 2.45 -7.05
C LEU A 98 -4.49 2.19 -5.54
N SER A 99 -4.52 0.92 -5.14
CA SER A 99 -4.39 0.50 -3.74
C SER A 99 -2.93 0.38 -3.28
N ILE A 100 -2.01 0.23 -4.23
CA ILE A 100 -0.56 0.22 -4.00
C ILE A 100 0.04 1.31 -4.89
N THR A 101 0.72 2.27 -4.27
CA THR A 101 1.39 3.36 -4.98
C THR A 101 2.80 3.55 -4.44
N PRO A 102 3.79 3.86 -5.29
CA PRO A 102 5.11 4.25 -4.82
C PRO A 102 5.02 5.56 -4.03
N VAL A 103 5.95 5.74 -3.10
CA VAL A 103 6.15 6.97 -2.34
C VAL A 103 7.60 7.38 -2.53
N THR A 104 7.83 8.60 -3.01
CA THR A 104 9.20 9.10 -3.18
C THR A 104 9.86 9.37 -1.83
N PRO A 105 11.20 9.41 -1.75
CA PRO A 105 11.89 9.75 -0.50
C PRO A 105 11.47 11.12 0.08
N ALA A 106 11.17 12.10 -0.77
CA ALA A 106 10.70 13.42 -0.36
C ALA A 106 9.29 13.36 0.24
N GLU A 107 8.36 12.66 -0.41
CA GLU A 107 7.01 12.45 0.11
C GLU A 107 7.02 11.66 1.42
N TRP A 108 7.87 10.63 1.52
CA TRP A 108 8.07 9.84 2.74
C TRP A 108 8.54 10.72 3.89
N ALA A 109 9.58 11.54 3.68
CA ALA A 109 10.09 12.46 4.69
C ALA A 109 9.03 13.49 5.13
N ALA A 110 8.26 14.03 4.18
CA ALA A 110 7.18 14.96 4.48
C ALA A 110 6.07 14.31 5.31
N VAL A 111 5.67 13.07 5.01
CA VAL A 111 4.71 12.32 5.83
C VAL A 111 5.26 12.04 7.22
N LEU A 112 6.52 11.62 7.34
CA LEU A 112 7.15 11.39 8.64
C LEU A 112 7.23 12.66 9.50
N ALA A 113 7.52 13.81 8.90
CA ALA A 113 7.54 15.10 9.60
C ALA A 113 6.17 15.48 10.16
N LEU A 114 5.08 15.09 9.48
CA LEU A 114 3.72 15.26 10.00
C LEU A 114 3.39 14.29 11.13
N LEU A 115 4.07 13.15 11.22
CA LEU A 115 3.84 12.12 12.23
C LEU A 115 4.74 12.25 13.46
N ALA A 116 5.71 13.17 13.42
CA ALA A 116 6.59 13.51 14.53
C ALA A 116 5.86 14.25 15.66
#